data_AF-A0A0M3KD47-F1
#
_entry.id   AF-A0A0M3KD47-F1
#
_cell.length_a   1.000
_cell.length_b   1.000
_cell.length_c   1.000
_cell.angle_alpha   90.00
_cell.angle_beta   90.00
_cell.angle_gamma   90.00
#
_symmetry.space_group_name_H-M   'P 1'
#
loop_
_entity.id
_entity.type
_entity.pdbx_description
1 polymer ?
#
loop_
_entity_poly.entity_id
_entity_poly.type
_entity_poly.pdbx_seq_one_letter_code
_entity_poly.pdbx_strand_id
1 'polypeptide(L)'
;AHRFDGNTITTKKPQAICEDAIRAELLDSIPSDIAYQLKIKVIEWQVEGDVLQIVAEVNCEKERWAHYILGKDNNKIIKIGKAVNVLMQNLFKQQLFVRILVKANGKIVEKAKLLR
;
A
#
# COMPACT_ATOMS: atom_id res chain seq x y z
N ALA A 1 -25.71 16.41 -17.47
CA ALA A 1 -24.40 17.12 -17.42
C ALA A 1 -23.55 16.38 -16.38
N HIS A 2 -22.34 15.89 -16.61
CA HIS A 2 -21.23 16.38 -17.42
C HIS A 2 -20.60 15.30 -18.33
N ARG A 3 -19.97 15.80 -19.38
CA ARG A 3 -19.22 15.11 -20.43
C ARG A 3 -17.96 14.47 -19.84
N PHE A 4 -17.72 13.19 -20.09
CA PHE A 4 -16.39 12.60 -19.91
C PHE A 4 -15.62 12.78 -21.23
N ASP A 5 -14.37 13.23 -21.12
CA ASP A 5 -13.46 13.35 -22.27
C ASP A 5 -13.18 11.95 -22.85
N GLY A 6 -13.15 11.82 -24.17
CA GLY A 6 -13.08 10.55 -24.89
C GLY A 6 -11.82 9.71 -24.60
N ASN A 7 -10.85 10.27 -23.85
CA ASN A 7 -9.63 9.63 -23.40
C ASN A 7 -9.65 9.20 -21.91
N THR A 8 -10.76 9.39 -21.20
CA THR A 8 -10.90 9.00 -19.79
C THR A 8 -11.34 7.53 -19.70
N ILE A 9 -10.38 6.62 -19.51
CA ILE A 9 -10.65 5.17 -19.43
C ILE A 9 -11.00 4.74 -17.99
N THR A 10 -10.61 5.51 -16.96
CA THR A 10 -10.87 5.19 -15.54
C THR A 10 -11.59 6.32 -14.82
N THR A 11 -12.65 5.99 -14.07
CA THR A 11 -13.36 6.90 -13.16
C THR A 11 -12.84 6.82 -11.72
N LYS A 12 -11.85 5.95 -11.46
CA LYS A 12 -11.28 5.76 -10.12
C LYS A 12 -10.26 6.85 -9.79
N LYS A 13 -10.28 7.32 -8.54
CA LYS A 13 -9.26 8.25 -8.02
C LYS A 13 -7.88 7.56 -7.98
N PRO A 14 -6.77 8.26 -8.26
CA PRO A 14 -5.40 7.72 -8.18
C PRO A 14 -5.08 6.99 -6.87
N GLN A 15 -5.62 7.49 -5.75
CA GLN A 15 -5.49 6.88 -4.43
C GLN A 15 -6.15 5.49 -4.39
N ALA A 16 -7.34 5.34 -4.97
CA ALA A 16 -8.03 4.05 -5.02
C ALA A 16 -7.28 3.03 -5.88
N ILE A 17 -6.60 3.49 -6.93
CA ILE A 17 -5.72 2.62 -7.74
C ILE A 17 -4.53 2.14 -6.91
N CYS A 18 -3.93 3.01 -6.09
CA CYS A 18 -2.87 2.62 -5.16
C CYS A 18 -3.36 1.59 -4.12
N GLU A 19 -4.54 1.81 -3.54
CA GLU A 19 -5.15 0.87 -2.59
C GLU A 19 -5.42 -0.50 -3.23
N ASP A 20 -5.93 -0.50 -4.48
CA ASP A 20 -6.15 -1.72 -5.25
C ASP A 20 -4.84 -2.44 -5.59
N ALA A 21 -3.78 -1.70 -5.94
CA ALA A 21 -2.46 -2.27 -6.19
C ALA A 21 -1.86 -2.92 -4.93
N ILE A 22 -1.96 -2.26 -3.78
CA ILE A 22 -1.51 -2.82 -2.50
C ILE A 22 -2.33 -4.08 -2.16
N ARG A 23 -3.65 -4.06 -2.41
CA ARG A 23 -4.52 -5.22 -2.19
C ARG A 23 -4.14 -6.40 -3.07
N ALA A 24 -3.85 -6.17 -4.36
CA ALA A 24 -3.42 -7.20 -5.29
C ALA A 24 -2.12 -7.88 -4.80
N GLU A 25 -1.11 -7.08 -4.45
CA GLU A 25 0.16 -7.62 -3.96
C GLU A 25 0.05 -8.34 -2.61
N LEU A 26 -0.88 -7.90 -1.75
CA LEU A 26 -1.22 -8.63 -0.53
C LEU A 26 -1.88 -9.97 -0.86
N LEU A 27 -2.87 -10.01 -1.75
CA LEU A 27 -3.55 -11.25 -2.16
C LEU A 27 -2.58 -12.30 -2.73
N ASP A 28 -1.53 -11.86 -3.44
CA ASP A 28 -0.50 -12.77 -3.96
C ASP A 28 0.46 -13.29 -2.86
N SER A 29 0.58 -12.56 -1.74
CA SER A 29 1.55 -12.83 -0.68
C SER A 29 0.98 -13.47 0.59
N ILE A 30 -0.34 -13.39 0.79
CA ILE A 30 -1.04 -13.87 1.98
C ILE A 30 -2.38 -14.55 1.58
N PRO A 31 -2.88 -15.51 2.39
CA PRO A 31 -4.17 -16.14 2.13
C PRO A 31 -5.32 -15.13 1.93
N SER A 32 -6.18 -15.40 0.95
CA SER A 32 -7.31 -14.54 0.55
C SER A 32 -8.20 -14.16 1.72
N ASP A 33 -8.50 -15.11 2.61
CA ASP A 33 -9.39 -14.92 3.76
C ASP A 33 -8.90 -13.81 4.70
N ILE A 34 -7.58 -13.58 4.75
CA ILE A 34 -6.95 -12.53 5.54
C ILE A 34 -6.91 -11.25 4.74
N ALA A 35 -6.47 -11.32 3.48
CA ALA A 35 -6.28 -10.16 2.61
C ALA A 35 -7.56 -9.32 2.46
N TYR A 36 -8.72 -9.97 2.33
CA TYR A 36 -10.01 -9.28 2.24
C TYR A 36 -10.46 -8.60 3.55
N GLN A 37 -9.96 -9.05 4.70
CA GLN A 37 -10.24 -8.43 6.00
C GLN A 37 -9.37 -7.19 6.26
N LEU A 38 -8.34 -6.96 5.45
CA LEU A 38 -7.42 -5.83 5.61
C LEU A 38 -8.07 -4.53 5.10
N LYS A 39 -8.09 -3.53 5.97
CA LYS A 39 -8.51 -2.17 5.59
C LYS A 39 -7.29 -1.40 5.13
N ILE A 40 -7.20 -1.16 3.83
CA ILE A 40 -6.11 -0.42 3.19
C ILE A 40 -6.62 0.99 2.95
N LYS A 41 -5.81 1.99 3.31
CA LYS A 41 -6.14 3.40 3.07
C LYS A 41 -4.89 4.19 2.76
N VAL A 42 -4.92 5.01 1.71
CA VAL A 42 -3.88 6.05 1.52
C VAL A 42 -4.14 7.20 2.49
N ILE A 43 -3.17 7.49 3.35
CA ILE A 43 -3.24 8.59 4.32
C ILE A 43 -2.49 9.83 3.87
N GLU A 44 -1.52 9.66 2.97
CA GLU A 44 -0.69 10.74 2.47
C GLU A 44 -0.45 10.57 0.98
N TRP A 45 -0.59 11.68 0.25
CA TRP A 45 -0.35 11.77 -1.18
C TRP A 45 0.20 13.17 -1.47
N GLN A 46 1.52 13.31 -1.45
CA GLN A 46 2.20 14.59 -1.57
C GLN A 46 3.28 14.54 -2.64
N VAL A 47 3.40 15.61 -3.42
CA VAL A 47 4.47 15.76 -4.41
C VAL A 47 5.56 16.61 -3.76
N GLU A 48 6.74 16.03 -3.56
CA GLU A 48 7.93 16.73 -3.09
C GLU A 48 8.94 16.80 -4.23
N GLY A 49 9.07 18.00 -4.83
CA GLY A 49 9.86 18.18 -6.05
C GLY A 49 9.29 17.35 -7.20
N ASP A 50 10.11 16.45 -7.74
CA ASP A 50 9.74 15.54 -8.83
C ASP A 50 9.30 14.14 -8.34
N VAL A 51 9.19 13.95 -7.01
CA VAL A 51 8.86 12.66 -6.40
C VAL A 51 7.48 12.69 -5.78
N LEU A 52 6.61 11.77 -6.19
CA LEU A 52 5.34 11.53 -5.51
C LEU A 52 5.56 10.62 -4.30
N GLN A 53 5.32 11.14 -3.11
CA GLN A 53 5.33 10.40 -1.86
C GLN A 53 3.92 9.92 -1.52
N ILE A 54 3.81 8.61 -1.30
CA ILE A 54 2.55 7.97 -0.91
C ILE A 54 2.77 7.22 0.40
N VAL A 55 1.94 7.50 1.39
CA VAL A 55 1.87 6.69 2.61
C VAL A 55 0.52 6.00 2.67
N ALA A 56 0.56 4.68 2.74
CA ALA A 56 -0.61 3.84 2.88
C ALA A 56 -0.60 3.12 4.22
N GLU A 57 -1.76 2.97 4.83
CA GLU A 57 -1.98 2.20 6.05
C GLU A 57 -2.72 0.91 5.73
N VAL A 58 -2.23 -0.19 6.28
CA VAL A 58 -2.88 -1.50 6.27
C VAL A 58 -3.29 -1.81 7.70
N ASN A 59 -4.58 -1.69 7.98
CA ASN A 59 -5.13 -1.95 9.31
C ASN A 59 -5.63 -3.39 9.41
N CYS A 60 -5.13 -4.10 10.43
CA CYS A 60 -5.44 -5.47 10.76
C CYS A 60 -6.27 -5.52 12.05
N GLU A 61 -7.32 -6.35 12.08
CA GLU A 61 -8.10 -6.57 13.30
C GLU A 61 -7.34 -7.38 14.35
N LYS A 62 -6.41 -8.25 13.92
CA LYS A 62 -5.60 -9.08 14.82
C LYS A 62 -4.12 -8.79 14.64
N GLU A 63 -3.42 -8.65 15.75
CA GLU A 63 -1.98 -8.42 15.78
C GLU A 63 -1.17 -9.57 15.15
N ARG A 64 -1.67 -10.81 15.25
CA ARG A 64 -1.06 -11.97 14.57
C ARG A 64 -0.99 -11.78 13.04
N TRP A 65 -2.03 -11.17 12.45
CA TRP A 65 -2.05 -10.90 11.01
C TRP A 65 -1.05 -9.81 10.64
N ALA A 66 -0.94 -8.76 11.46
CA ALA A 66 0.07 -7.72 11.25
C ALA A 66 1.50 -8.32 11.25
N HIS A 67 1.82 -9.18 12.22
CA HIS A 67 3.11 -9.89 12.26
C HIS A 67 3.34 -10.79 11.04
N TYR A 68 2.29 -11.46 10.56
CA TYR A 68 2.36 -12.30 9.36
C TYR A 68 2.65 -11.50 8.08
N ILE A 69 2.02 -10.32 7.95
CA ILE A 69 2.20 -9.39 6.82
C ILE A 69 3.59 -8.75 6.85
N LEU A 70 4.06 -8.33 8.04
CA LEU A 70 5.43 -7.85 8.21
C LEU A 70 6.43 -8.95 7.83
N GLY A 71 6.17 -10.20 8.26
CA GLY A 71 7.04 -11.35 8.03
C GLY A 71 8.28 -11.33 8.93
N LYS A 72 9.28 -12.15 8.57
CA LYS A 72 10.58 -12.13 9.24
C LYS A 72 11.33 -10.86 8.84
N ASP A 73 11.80 -10.10 9.83
CA ASP A 73 12.57 -8.85 9.67
C ASP A 73 11.95 -7.82 8.69
N ASN A 74 10.62 -7.72 8.68
CA ASN A 74 9.85 -6.83 7.78
C ASN A 74 10.07 -7.11 6.27
N ASN A 75 10.68 -8.23 5.91
CA ASN A 75 11.05 -8.53 4.53
C ASN A 75 9.82 -8.64 3.60
N LYS A 76 8.71 -9.21 4.10
CA LYS A 76 7.50 -9.40 3.28
C LYS A 76 6.86 -8.05 2.93
N ILE A 77 6.66 -7.17 3.91
CA ILE A 77 6.10 -5.84 3.66
C ILE A 77 7.01 -4.97 2.80
N ILE A 78 8.34 -5.10 2.95
CA ILE A 78 9.31 -4.38 2.11
C ILE A 78 9.20 -4.85 0.64
N LYS A 79 9.05 -6.15 0.41
CA LYS A 79 8.86 -6.69 -0.95
C LYS A 79 7.57 -6.18 -1.58
N ILE A 80 6.46 -6.22 -0.84
CA ILE A 80 5.17 -5.69 -1.30
C ILE A 80 5.29 -4.20 -1.63
N GLY A 81 5.88 -3.40 -0.73
CA GLY A 81 6.09 -1.98 -0.96
C GLY A 81 6.92 -1.70 -2.21
N LYS A 82 7.99 -2.48 -2.46
CA LYS A 82 8.79 -2.36 -3.68
C LYS A 82 8.00 -2.71 -4.94
N ALA A 83 7.22 -3.79 -4.92
CA ALA A 83 6.40 -4.22 -6.06
C ALA A 83 5.35 -3.15 -6.42
N VAL A 84 4.61 -2.66 -5.42
CA VAL A 84 3.65 -1.57 -5.59
C VAL A 84 4.35 -0.31 -6.09
N ASN A 85 5.53 0.02 -5.56
CA ASN A 85 6.28 1.20 -6.01
C ASN A 85 6.63 1.12 -7.50
N VAL A 86 7.17 -0.01 -7.96
CA VAL A 86 7.49 -0.22 -9.39
C VAL A 86 6.25 -0.15 -10.26
N LEU A 87 5.15 -0.80 -9.84
CA LEU A 87 3.88 -0.77 -10.57
C LEU A 87 3.34 0.66 -10.70
N MET A 88 3.36 1.42 -9.61
CA MET A 88 2.86 2.80 -9.58
C MET A 88 3.78 3.75 -10.35
N GLN A 89 5.10 3.59 -10.27
CA GLN A 89 6.04 4.35 -11.13
C GLN A 89 5.76 4.09 -12.62
N ASN A 90 5.52 2.85 -13.00
CA ASN A 90 5.18 2.50 -14.39
C ASN A 90 3.85 3.09 -14.85
N LEU A 91 2.87 3.17 -13.94
CA LEU A 91 1.54 3.71 -14.20
C LEU A 91 1.55 5.25 -14.31
N PHE A 92 2.21 5.94 -13.38
CA PHE A 92 2.24 7.41 -13.33
C PHE A 92 3.39 8.04 -14.12
N LYS A 93 4.35 7.24 -14.63
CA LYS A 93 5.52 7.70 -15.39
C LYS A 93 6.35 8.77 -14.68
N GLN A 94 6.39 8.73 -13.35
CA GLN A 94 7.16 9.65 -12.51
C GLN A 94 7.86 8.89 -11.38
N GLN A 95 8.85 9.54 -10.76
CA GLN A 95 9.50 8.98 -9.58
C GLN A 95 8.51 8.95 -8.41
N LEU A 96 8.43 7.80 -7.75
CA LEU A 96 7.45 7.56 -6.71
C LEU A 96 8.09 6.80 -5.56
N PHE A 97 7.64 7.11 -4.34
CA PHE A 97 8.02 6.41 -3.12
C PHE A 97 6.77 6.00 -2.33
N VAL A 98 6.47 4.70 -2.31
CA VAL A 98 5.39 4.13 -1.49
C VAL A 98 5.94 3.63 -0.16
N ARG A 99 5.37 4.15 0.93
CA ARG A 99 5.55 3.62 2.29
C ARG A 99 4.26 2.96 2.77
N ILE A 100 4.36 1.73 3.25
CA ILE A 100 3.23 0.98 3.81
C ILE A 100 3.42 0.83 5.32
N LEU A 101 2.45 1.31 6.10
CA LEU A 101 2.40 1.21 7.55
C LEU A 101 1.40 0.13 7.94
N VAL A 102 1.83 -0.87 8.70
CA VAL A 102 0.93 -1.92 9.21
C VAL A 102 0.45 -1.51 10.60
N LYS A 103 -0.87 -1.43 10.78
CA LYS A 103 -1.52 -1.15 12.06
C LYS A 103 -2.29 -2.36 12.57
N ALA A 104 -2.28 -2.58 13.87
CA ALA A 104 -3.18 -3.48 14.56
C ALA A 104 -3.76 -2.77 15.78
N ASN A 105 -5.08 -2.89 16.00
CA ASN A 105 -5.77 -2.24 17.13
C ASN A 105 -5.47 -0.73 17.25
N GLY A 106 -5.33 -0.03 16.12
CA GLY A 106 -5.04 1.40 16.07
C GLY A 106 -3.58 1.79 16.36
N LYS A 107 -2.69 0.84 16.63
CA LYS A 107 -1.25 1.07 16.84
C LYS A 107 -0.45 0.58 15.66
N ILE A 108 0.59 1.31 15.28
CA ILE A 108 1.55 0.85 14.26
C ILE A 108 2.31 -0.33 14.87
N VAL A 109 2.29 -1.46 14.17
CA VAL A 109 3.06 -2.64 14.55
C VAL A 109 4.43 -2.47 13.94
N GLU A 110 5.37 -1.99 14.75
CA GLU A 110 6.78 -2.02 14.40
C GLU A 110 7.38 -3.29 15.02
N LYS A 111 8.00 -4.14 14.20
CA LYS A 111 9.09 -4.95 14.76
C LYS A 111 10.17 -3.97 15.14
N ALA A 112 10.37 -3.77 16.46
CA ALA A 112 11.48 -3.02 16.99
C ALA A 112 12.75 -3.40 16.20
N LYS A 113 13.43 -2.39 15.65
CA LYS A 113 14.79 -2.56 15.15
C LYS A 113 15.60 -3.21 16.29
N LEU A 114 15.84 -4.51 16.19
CA LEU A 114 17.02 -5.10 16.80
C LEU A 114 18.19 -4.52 16.02
N LEU A 115 18.63 -3.32 16.44
CA LEU A 115 19.99 -2.88 16.22
C LEU A 115 20.88 -3.87 16.95
N ARG A 116 21.47 -4.80 16.21
CA ARG A 116 22.67 -5.52 16.57
C ARG A 116 23.66 -5.36 15.44
#